data_AF-A0A8J6R8J0-F1
#
_entry.id   AF-A0A8J6R8J0-F1
#
_cell.length_a   1.000
_cell.length_b   1.000
_cell.length_c   1.000
_cell.angle_alpha   90.00
_cell.angle_beta   90.00
_cell.angle_gamma   90.00
#
_symmetry.space_group_name_H-M   'P 1'
#
loop_
_entity.id
_entity.type
_entity.pdbx_description
1 polymer ?
#
loop_
_entity_poly.entity_id
_entity_poly.type
_entity_poly.pdbx_seq_one_letter_code
_entity_poly.pdbx_strand_id
1 'polypeptide(L)'
;MQSVAPLQPLAPLEMPVKPGPGQVLLYVVLSEVENMTISETLALLVEMGYQPELRYRQWKDESSTLQTSLYAVLKDEQHDPTTEIDSEYLAEELETLWNHVQPDLAVRCPRGLPKKSVGVAA
;
A
#
# COMPACT_ATOMS: atom_id res chain seq x y z
N MET A 1 17.91 -3.47 36.97
CA MET A 1 16.83 -2.85 36.17
C MET A 1 17.28 -2.87 34.72
N GLN A 2 16.69 -3.72 33.89
CA GLN A 2 16.98 -3.72 32.45
C GLN A 2 16.28 -2.51 31.84
N SER A 3 17.08 -1.61 31.28
CA SER A 3 16.60 -0.45 30.53
C SER A 3 15.93 -0.97 29.26
N VAL A 4 14.60 -0.89 29.19
CA VAL A 4 13.87 -1.10 27.94
C VAL A 4 14.18 0.13 27.10
N ALA A 5 15.06 -0.02 26.10
CA ALA A 5 15.31 1.05 25.15
C ALA A 5 13.97 1.47 24.53
N PRO A 6 13.64 2.77 24.49
CA PRO A 6 12.44 3.22 23.79
C PRO A 6 12.55 2.74 22.35
N LEU A 7 11.55 1.98 21.88
CA LEU A 7 11.40 1.64 20.47
C LEU A 7 11.40 2.97 19.71
N GLN A 8 12.53 3.28 19.07
CA GLN A 8 12.59 4.42 18.17
C GLN A 8 11.55 4.13 17.07
N PRO A 9 10.59 5.04 16.83
CA PRO A 9 9.71 4.89 15.68
C PRO A 9 10.60 4.78 14.46
N LEU A 10 10.51 3.66 13.73
CA LEU A 10 11.16 3.53 12.44
C LEU A 10 10.73 4.75 11.62
N ALA A 11 11.69 5.60 11.25
CA ALA A 11 11.39 6.72 10.39
C ALA A 11 10.73 6.14 9.13
N PRO A 12 9.49 6.54 8.79
CA PRO A 12 8.77 5.90 7.72
C PRO A 12 9.61 6.00 6.44
N LEU A 13 9.68 4.93 5.66
CA LEU A 13 10.47 4.94 4.42
C LEU A 13 9.65 5.58 3.30
N GLU A 14 10.32 6.18 2.31
CA GLU A 14 9.64 6.76 1.15
C GLU A 14 8.98 5.66 0.31
N MET A 15 7.73 5.87 -0.13
CA MET A 15 6.96 4.87 -0.88
C MET A 15 7.21 4.92 -2.40
N PRO A 16 7.61 3.82 -3.06
CA PRO A 16 7.54 3.70 -4.51
C PRO A 16 6.09 3.48 -4.96
N VAL A 17 5.50 4.44 -5.67
CA VAL A 17 4.06 4.41 -6.05
C VAL A 17 3.81 3.67 -7.37
N LYS A 18 4.85 3.45 -8.18
CA LYS A 18 4.72 2.78 -9.47
C LYS A 18 5.15 1.33 -9.31
N PRO A 19 4.22 0.35 -9.32
CA PRO A 19 4.62 -1.05 -9.31
C PRO A 19 5.42 -1.37 -10.57
N GLY A 20 6.51 -2.11 -10.39
CA GLY A 20 7.27 -2.72 -11.48
C GLY A 20 6.46 -3.82 -12.17
N PRO A 21 6.94 -4.34 -13.32
CA PRO A 21 6.20 -5.37 -14.06
C PRO A 21 5.92 -6.61 -13.20
N GLY A 22 4.66 -7.04 -13.10
CA GLY A 22 4.25 -8.17 -12.26
C GLY A 22 4.23 -7.90 -10.74
N GLN A 23 4.48 -6.66 -10.30
CA GLN A 23 4.43 -6.30 -8.88
C GLN A 23 2.99 -5.98 -8.45
N VAL A 24 2.58 -6.45 -7.27
CA VAL A 24 1.32 -6.07 -6.62
C VAL A 24 1.65 -5.26 -5.37
N LEU A 25 1.00 -4.11 -5.23
CA LEU A 25 1.14 -3.27 -4.05
C LEU A 25 -0.24 -2.99 -3.49
N LEU A 26 -0.56 -3.55 -2.32
CA LEU A 26 -1.79 -3.29 -1.57
C LEU A 26 -1.47 -2.41 -0.38
N TYR A 27 -2.15 -1.26 -0.25
CA TYR A 27 -1.92 -0.33 0.84
C TYR A 27 -3.16 0.51 1.18
N VAL A 28 -3.16 1.05 2.39
CA VAL A 28 -4.17 2.01 2.86
C VAL A 28 -3.53 3.39 3.02
N VAL A 29 -4.16 4.42 2.46
CA VAL A 29 -3.76 5.83 2.66
C VAL A 29 -4.35 6.31 3.98
N LEU A 30 -3.56 6.25 5.05
CA LEU A 30 -4.03 6.51 6.42
C LEU A 30 -4.53 7.95 6.60
N SER A 31 -4.02 8.91 5.82
CA SER A 31 -4.49 10.30 5.83
C SER A 31 -5.84 10.51 5.12
N GLU A 32 -6.28 9.55 4.31
CA GLU A 32 -7.56 9.60 3.59
C GLU A 32 -8.67 8.84 4.32
N VAL A 33 -8.37 8.11 5.40
CA VAL A 33 -9.38 7.41 6.20
C VAL A 33 -10.17 8.43 7.03
N GLU A 34 -11.49 8.38 6.92
CA GLU A 34 -12.40 9.36 7.53
C GLU A 34 -13.20 8.78 8.71
N ASN A 35 -13.44 7.46 8.73
CA ASN A 35 -14.28 6.82 9.75
C ASN A 35 -13.54 6.39 11.02
N MET A 36 -12.20 6.41 11.02
CA MET A 36 -11.34 5.97 12.12
C MET A 36 -10.08 6.83 12.20
N THR A 37 -9.48 6.87 13.37
CA THR A 37 -8.13 7.44 13.54
C THR A 37 -7.06 6.54 12.92
N ILE A 38 -5.87 7.10 12.71
CA ILE A 38 -4.69 6.34 12.24
C ILE A 38 -4.39 5.14 13.15
N SER A 39 -4.45 5.33 14.47
CA SER A 39 -4.19 4.26 15.45
C SER A 39 -5.23 3.15 15.40
N GLU A 40 -6.52 3.50 15.29
CA GLU A 40 -7.60 2.52 15.18
C GLU A 40 -7.51 1.75 13.87
N THR A 41 -7.20 2.44 12.77
CA THR A 41 -6.98 1.82 11.46
C THR A 41 -5.83 0.81 11.52
N LEU A 42 -4.70 1.16 12.14
CA LEU A 42 -3.56 0.25 12.27
C LEU A 42 -3.87 -0.95 13.18
N ALA A 43 -4.60 -0.73 14.28
CA ALA A 43 -5.02 -1.81 15.16
C ALA A 43 -5.93 -2.80 14.42
N LEU A 44 -6.94 -2.29 13.71
CA LEU A 44 -7.83 -3.09 12.86
C LEU A 44 -7.04 -3.92 11.84
N LEU A 45 -6.10 -3.31 11.12
CA LEU A 45 -5.29 -4.02 10.12
C LEU A 45 -4.49 -5.17 10.73
N VAL A 46 -3.94 -4.98 11.94
CA VAL A 46 -3.24 -6.05 12.67
C VAL A 46 -4.23 -7.13 13.13
N GLU A 47 -5.42 -6.76 13.60
CA GLU A 47 -6.48 -7.71 13.98
C GLU A 47 -6.96 -8.56 12.79
N MET A 48 -6.98 -7.98 11.59
CA MET A 48 -7.25 -8.68 10.33
C MET A 48 -6.10 -9.60 9.86
N GLY A 49 -4.96 -9.60 10.56
CA GLY A 49 -3.82 -10.46 10.28
C GLY A 49 -2.75 -9.85 9.38
N TYR A 50 -2.85 -8.56 9.02
CA TYR A 50 -1.80 -7.88 8.27
C TYR A 50 -0.61 -7.51 9.17
N GLN A 51 0.56 -7.34 8.55
CA GLN A 51 1.75 -6.74 9.16
C GLN A 51 2.02 -5.39 8.47
N PRO A 52 1.28 -4.32 8.80
CA PRO A 52 1.33 -3.08 8.05
C PRO A 52 2.70 -2.41 8.16
N GLU A 53 3.33 -2.16 7.02
CA GLU A 53 4.56 -1.40 6.96
C GLU A 53 4.26 0.09 6.75
N LEU A 54 4.65 0.92 7.72
CA LEU A 54 4.47 2.36 7.63
C LEU A 54 5.43 2.98 6.62
N ARG A 55 4.85 3.77 5.70
CA ARG A 55 5.56 4.54 4.68
C ARG A 55 4.99 5.94 4.60
N TYR A 56 5.77 6.88 4.10
CA TYR A 56 5.28 8.22 3.78
C TYR A 56 5.65 8.61 2.34
N ARG A 57 4.96 9.61 1.82
CA ARG A 57 5.30 10.23 0.55
C ARG A 57 5.12 11.72 0.62
N GLN A 58 6.02 12.44 -0.03
CA GLN A 58 5.86 13.86 -0.32
C GLN A 58 5.71 14.06 -1.83
N TRP A 59 4.80 14.93 -2.23
CA TRP A 59 4.67 15.35 -3.63
C TRP A 59 4.18 16.79 -3.73
N LYS A 60 4.39 17.40 -4.89
CA LYS A 60 3.78 18.70 -5.19
C LYS A 60 2.51 18.47 -5.99
N ASP A 61 1.43 19.11 -5.58
CA ASP A 61 0.20 19.16 -6.38
C ASP A 61 0.32 20.21 -7.50
N GLU A 62 -0.76 20.39 -8.28
CA GLU A 62 -0.84 21.37 -9.37
C GLU A 62 -0.62 22.82 -8.91
N SER A 63 -0.91 23.13 -7.64
CA SER A 63 -0.70 24.44 -7.02
C SER A 63 0.74 24.67 -6.55
N SER A 64 1.64 23.69 -6.74
CA SER A 64 3.00 23.65 -6.18
C SER A 64 3.08 23.59 -4.65
N THR A 65 1.97 23.26 -3.99
CA THR A 65 1.95 23.02 -2.55
C THR A 65 2.55 21.65 -2.25
N LEU A 66 3.45 21.57 -1.25
CA LEU A 66 4.04 20.31 -0.81
C LEU A 66 3.01 19.55 0.05
N GLN A 67 2.52 18.43 -0.47
CA GLN A 67 1.64 17.51 0.23
C GLN A 67 2.44 16.38 0.86
N THR A 68 1.96 15.85 1.98
CA THR A 68 2.50 14.67 2.66
C THR A 68 1.38 13.71 3.01
N SER A 69 1.54 12.41 2.71
CA SER A 69 0.64 11.36 3.16
C SER A 69 1.39 10.22 3.83
N LEU A 70 0.69 9.58 4.77
CA LEU A 70 1.12 8.39 5.47
C LEU A 70 0.34 7.18 4.94
N TYR A 71 1.03 6.06 4.77
CA TYR A 71 0.49 4.84 4.18
C TYR A 71 0.82 3.63 5.06
N ALA A 72 -0.10 2.68 5.12
CA ALA A 72 0.14 1.33 5.62
C ALA A 72 0.21 0.38 4.43
N VAL A 73 1.42 -0.08 4.08
CA VAL A 73 1.60 -1.11 3.06
C VAL A 73 1.26 -2.46 3.67
N LEU A 74 0.31 -3.16 3.05
CA LEU A 74 -0.19 -4.46 3.52
C LEU A 74 0.43 -5.62 2.74
N LYS A 75 0.66 -5.42 1.44
CA LYS A 75 1.38 -6.37 0.57
C LYS A 75 2.25 -5.60 -0.43
N ASP A 76 3.48 -6.08 -0.60
CA ASP A 76 4.42 -5.66 -1.65
C ASP A 76 5.10 -6.93 -2.18
N GLU A 77 4.57 -7.46 -3.29
CA GLU A 77 4.96 -8.78 -3.81
C GLU A 77 5.21 -8.75 -5.31
N GLN A 78 6.05 -9.68 -5.78
CA GLN A 78 6.45 -9.81 -7.17
C GLN A 78 6.00 -11.18 -7.71
N HIS A 79 5.07 -11.16 -8.65
CA HIS A 79 4.69 -12.34 -9.46
C HIS A 79 5.59 -12.46 -10.67
N ASP A 80 5.38 -13.49 -11.51
CA ASP A 80 6.06 -13.60 -12.79
C ASP A 80 5.82 -12.32 -13.63
N PRO A 81 6.88 -11.55 -13.95
CA PRO A 81 6.74 -10.27 -14.66
C PRO A 81 6.28 -10.42 -16.10
N THR A 82 6.18 -11.63 -16.63
CA THR A 82 5.70 -11.92 -18.00
C THR A 82 4.27 -12.45 -18.04
N THR A 83 3.71 -12.81 -16.89
CA THR A 83 2.35 -13.35 -16.75
C THR A 83 1.40 -12.27 -16.25
N GLU A 84 0.17 -12.27 -16.75
CA GLU A 84 -0.87 -11.35 -16.28
C GLU A 84 -1.35 -11.77 -14.88
N ILE A 85 -1.56 -10.78 -14.01
CA ILE A 85 -2.08 -11.01 -12.67
C ILE A 85 -3.61 -11.04 -12.75
N ASP A 86 -4.20 -12.16 -12.34
CA ASP A 86 -5.65 -12.35 -12.34
C ASP A 86 -6.37 -11.16 -11.70
N SER A 87 -7.37 -10.59 -12.40
CA SER A 87 -8.23 -9.53 -11.90
C SER A 87 -8.80 -9.82 -10.50
N GLU A 88 -9.10 -11.08 -10.20
CA GLU A 88 -9.74 -11.52 -8.95
C GLU A 88 -8.75 -11.85 -7.83
N TYR A 89 -7.44 -11.78 -8.08
CA TYR A 89 -6.38 -12.24 -7.17
C TYR A 89 -6.53 -11.78 -5.69
N LEU A 90 -7.09 -10.59 -5.44
CA LEU A 90 -7.32 -10.04 -4.09
C LEU A 90 -8.77 -9.59 -3.86
N ALA A 91 -9.74 -10.12 -4.62
CA ALA A 91 -11.12 -9.63 -4.57
C ALA A 91 -11.73 -9.69 -3.16
N GLU A 92 -11.60 -10.82 -2.47
CA GLU A 92 -12.14 -11.03 -1.11
C GLU A 92 -11.45 -10.13 -0.07
N GLU A 93 -10.13 -9.97 -0.15
CA GLU A 93 -9.37 -9.10 0.75
C GLU A 93 -9.76 -7.63 0.59
N LEU A 94 -9.93 -7.18 -0.66
CA LEU A 94 -10.35 -5.82 -0.98
C LEU A 94 -11.77 -5.55 -0.49
N GLU A 95 -12.70 -6.48 -0.74
CA GLU A 95 -14.08 -6.38 -0.23
C GLU A 95 -14.11 -6.27 1.30
N THR A 96 -13.32 -7.12 1.98
CA THR A 96 -13.22 -7.07 3.43
C THR A 96 -12.68 -5.71 3.90
N LEU A 97 -11.61 -5.19 3.28
CA LEU A 97 -11.06 -3.88 3.65
C LEU A 97 -12.06 -2.74 3.43
N TRP A 98 -12.78 -2.73 2.31
CA TRP A 98 -13.79 -1.70 1.99
C TRP A 98 -14.96 -1.72 2.98
N ASN A 99 -15.35 -2.89 3.49
CA ASN A 99 -16.40 -2.99 4.51
C ASN A 99 -16.03 -2.30 5.83
N HIS A 100 -14.74 -2.06 6.12
CA HIS A 100 -14.29 -1.49 7.38
C HIS A 100 -13.60 -0.12 7.24
N VAL A 101 -12.92 0.14 6.14
CA VAL A 101 -12.15 1.37 5.90
C VAL A 101 -12.94 2.28 4.96
N GLN A 102 -13.28 3.48 5.44
CA GLN A 102 -14.08 4.45 4.68
C GLN A 102 -13.33 5.79 4.55
N PRO A 103 -13.38 6.44 3.37
CA PRO A 103 -14.01 5.97 2.13
C PRO A 103 -13.25 4.79 1.50
N ASP A 104 -13.92 3.98 0.67
CA ASP A 104 -13.31 2.84 -0.07
C ASP A 104 -12.07 3.25 -0.86
N LEU A 105 -12.04 4.51 -1.30
CA LEU A 105 -10.90 5.10 -1.98
C LEU A 105 -9.63 5.05 -1.11
N ALA A 106 -9.69 5.13 0.22
CA ALA A 106 -8.47 5.05 1.03
C ALA A 106 -7.70 3.72 0.84
N VAL A 107 -8.35 2.66 0.35
CA VAL A 107 -7.72 1.38 0.00
C VAL A 107 -7.25 1.39 -1.45
N ARG A 108 -5.98 1.09 -1.69
CA ARG A 108 -5.34 1.15 -3.01
C ARG A 108 -4.64 -0.17 -3.33
N CYS A 109 -4.84 -0.67 -4.55
CA CYS A 109 -4.21 -1.90 -5.03
C CYS A 109 -3.69 -1.76 -6.48
N PRO A 110 -2.73 -0.87 -6.77
CA PRO A 110 -2.10 -0.82 -8.09
C PRO A 110 -1.36 -2.13 -8.40
N ARG A 111 -1.42 -2.52 -9.66
CA ARG A 111 -0.74 -3.72 -10.20
C ARG A 111 0.18 -3.34 -11.35
N GLY A 112 1.33 -3.98 -11.40
CA GLY A 112 2.30 -3.85 -12.45
C GLY A 112 1.85 -4.58 -13.71
N LEU A 113 1.99 -3.93 -14.87
CA LEU A 113 1.70 -4.56 -16.15
C LEU A 113 2.82 -5.53 -16.55
N PRO A 114 2.50 -6.64 -17.24
CA PRO A 114 3.52 -7.55 -17.75
C PRO A 114 4.55 -6.83 -18.63
N LYS A 115 5.79 -7.33 -18.64
CA LYS A 115 6.81 -6.88 -19.58
C LYS A 115 6.31 -7.16 -20.99
N LYS A 116 6.29 -6.13 -21.85
CA LYS A 116 6.08 -6.34 -23.29
C LYS A 116 7.15 -7.31 -23.78
N SER A 117 6.76 -8.47 -24.29
CA SER A 117 7.65 -9.29 -25.08
C SER A 117 8.03 -8.47 -26.32
N VAL A 118 9.30 -8.09 -26.43
CA VAL A 118 9.81 -7.53 -27.68
C VAL A 118 9.76 -8.67 -28.67
N GLY A 119 8.69 -8.72 -29.47
CA GLY A 119 8.58 -9.66 -30.56
C GLY A 119 9.81 -9.51 -31.44
N VAL A 120 10.62 -10.56 -31.51
CA VAL A 120 11.61 -10.72 -32.58
C VAL A 120 10.79 -10.83 -33.85
N ALA A 121 10.75 -9.75 -34.63
CA ALA A 121 10.26 -9.82 -36.00
C ALA A 121 11.18 -10.78 -36.75
N ALA A 122 10.62 -11.93 -37.17
CA ALA A 122 11.25 -12.85 -38.10
C ALA A 122 11.25 -12.28 -39.52
#